data_AF-A0A058ZVG9-F1
#
_entry.id   AF-A0A058ZVG9-F1
#
_cell.length_a   1.000
_cell.length_b   1.000
_cell.length_c   1.000
_cell.angle_alpha   90.00
_cell.angle_beta   90.00
_cell.angle_gamma   90.00
#
_symmetry.space_group_name_H-M   'P 1'
#
loop_
_entity.id
_entity.type
_entity.pdbx_description
1 polymer ?
#
loop_
_entity_poly.entity_id
_entity_poly.type
_entity_poly.pdbx_seq_one_letter_code
_entity_poly.pdbx_strand_id
1 'polypeptide(L)'
;EDLNLQAVESLRGSPFLAIGKHLCGPATDLTLRCCLSERNINGDVQKCPIQGLAIATCCHHLCQWKHYINKKYFLNLGIKKEEFHAITWFTSWAVDADHGSDLSDVKDPRSHLPNIEKEEDGEDVTPVKDIIRKMEAVERAVLGFMCKQIIDIGRLMWLKERRLDAQLVKYVPPSISPENHLLIAKRET
;
A
#
# COMPACT_ATOMS: atom_id res chain seq x y z
N GLU A 1 -3.34 7.97 16.60
CA GLU A 1 -4.81 8.08 16.74
C GLU A 1 -5.37 8.31 15.35
N ASP A 2 -6.51 7.69 15.04
CA ASP A 2 -7.15 7.81 13.72
C ASP A 2 -8.21 8.92 13.78
N LEU A 3 -8.55 9.54 12.64
CA LEU A 3 -9.62 10.54 12.56
C LEU A 3 -10.98 9.89 12.90
N ASN A 4 -11.69 10.45 13.87
CA ASN A 4 -13.05 10.02 14.19
C ASN A 4 -14.09 10.72 13.29
N LEU A 5 -14.56 10.02 12.25
CA LEU A 5 -15.60 10.56 11.34
C LEU A 5 -16.94 10.83 12.04
N GLN A 6 -17.24 10.20 13.18
CA GLN A 6 -18.47 10.48 13.94
C GLN A 6 -18.42 11.84 14.66
N ALA A 7 -17.21 12.35 14.93
CA ALA A 7 -17.03 13.66 15.53
C ALA A 7 -17.28 14.80 14.53
N VAL A 8 -17.27 14.51 13.22
CA VAL A 8 -17.52 15.48 12.16
C VAL A 8 -19.03 15.76 12.06
N GLU A 9 -19.45 16.95 12.50
CA GLU A 9 -20.86 17.32 12.62
C GLU A 9 -21.64 17.19 11.31
N SER A 10 -21.02 17.56 10.18
CA SER A 10 -21.66 17.48 8.85
C SER A 10 -21.90 16.05 8.35
N LEU A 11 -21.25 15.04 8.95
CA LEU A 11 -21.44 13.62 8.59
C LEU A 11 -22.44 12.91 9.50
N ARG A 12 -22.94 13.56 10.57
CA ARG A 12 -23.86 12.92 11.52
C ARG A 12 -25.19 12.58 10.83
N GLY A 13 -25.56 11.29 10.89
CA GLY A 13 -26.82 10.79 10.33
C GLY A 13 -26.93 10.80 8.81
N SER A 14 -25.91 11.28 8.09
CA SER A 14 -25.95 11.43 6.64
C SER A 14 -25.10 10.35 5.95
N PRO A 15 -25.63 9.69 4.90
CA PRO A 15 -24.84 8.75 4.14
C PRO A 15 -23.73 9.47 3.36
N PHE A 16 -22.54 8.89 3.28
CA PHE A 16 -21.42 9.49 2.52
C PHE A 16 -20.62 8.47 1.72
N LEU A 17 -19.86 8.99 0.75
CA LEU A 17 -18.85 8.26 -0.02
C LEU A 17 -17.46 8.78 0.33
N ALA A 18 -16.50 7.88 0.53
CA ALA A 18 -15.12 8.26 0.78
C ALA A 18 -14.30 8.15 -0.52
N ILE A 19 -13.82 9.28 -1.04
CA ILE A 19 -13.00 9.31 -2.25
C ILE A 19 -11.65 9.93 -1.89
N GLY A 20 -10.56 9.31 -2.34
CA GLY A 20 -9.22 9.76 -2.01
C GLY A 20 -8.24 9.50 -3.14
N LYS A 21 -7.43 10.52 -3.45
CA LYS A 21 -6.23 10.37 -4.29
C LYS A 21 -5.01 10.94 -3.59
N HIS A 22 -3.89 10.29 -3.84
CA HIS A 22 -2.58 10.55 -3.24
C HIS A 22 -2.53 10.38 -1.72
N LEU A 23 -3.25 9.41 -1.17
CA LEU A 23 -3.09 8.99 0.24
C LEU A 23 -1.77 8.22 0.41
N CYS A 24 -0.69 8.95 0.66
CA CYS A 24 0.65 8.37 0.67
C CYS A 24 1.01 7.65 1.97
N GLY A 25 1.80 6.57 1.82
CA GLY A 25 2.26 5.73 2.92
C GLY A 25 1.13 5.18 3.78
N PRO A 26 1.16 5.38 5.12
CA PRO A 26 0.15 4.83 6.01
C PRO A 26 -1.23 5.50 5.84
N ALA A 27 -1.34 6.61 5.10
CA ALA A 27 -2.59 7.36 4.98
C ALA A 27 -3.72 6.53 4.36
N THR A 28 -3.44 5.69 3.36
CA THR A 28 -4.46 4.80 2.77
C THR A 28 -5.05 3.89 3.84
N ASP A 29 -4.18 3.21 4.60
CA ASP A 29 -4.54 2.29 5.66
C ASP A 29 -5.27 2.98 6.83
N LEU A 30 -4.84 4.19 7.19
CA LEU A 30 -5.50 5.06 8.16
C LEU A 30 -6.92 5.42 7.69
N THR A 31 -7.07 5.88 6.44
CA THR A 31 -8.38 6.22 5.86
C THR A 31 -9.33 5.03 5.85
N LEU A 32 -8.86 3.85 5.47
CA LEU A 32 -9.67 2.63 5.48
C LEU A 32 -10.17 2.29 6.90
N ARG A 33 -9.33 2.44 7.93
CA ARG A 33 -9.73 2.28 9.34
C ARG A 33 -10.70 3.36 9.83
N CYS A 34 -10.49 4.61 9.43
CA CYS A 34 -11.40 5.73 9.78
C CYS A 34 -12.79 5.52 9.17
N CYS A 35 -12.84 5.07 7.91
CA CYS A 35 -14.08 4.85 7.18
C CYS A 35 -14.93 3.71 7.76
N LEU A 36 -14.28 2.73 8.39
CA LEU A 36 -14.88 1.46 8.78
C LEU A 36 -14.61 1.14 10.26
N SER A 37 -14.42 2.18 11.08
CA SER A 37 -14.12 2.04 12.51
C SER A 37 -15.06 1.05 13.20
N GLU A 38 -14.48 0.29 14.11
CA GLU A 38 -15.04 -0.97 14.63
C GLU A 38 -16.50 -0.82 15.04
N ARG A 39 -17.35 -1.65 14.42
CA ARG A 39 -18.71 -1.86 14.86
C ARG A 39 -18.64 -2.25 16.34
N ASN A 40 -19.32 -1.51 17.21
CA ASN A 40 -19.64 -2.04 18.52
C ASN A 40 -20.36 -3.38 18.30
N ILE A 41 -19.72 -4.48 18.72
CA ILE A 41 -20.28 -5.84 18.71
C ILE A 41 -21.55 -5.89 19.59
N ASN A 42 -21.76 -4.88 20.44
CA ASN A 42 -22.94 -4.69 21.26
C ASN A 42 -24.10 -4.08 20.45
N GLY A 43 -24.69 -4.88 19.55
CA GLY A 43 -26.13 -4.91 19.21
C GLY A 43 -26.86 -3.65 18.74
N ASP A 44 -26.30 -2.47 18.88
CA ASP A 44 -26.94 -1.22 18.50
C ASP A 44 -26.54 -0.93 17.06
N VAL A 45 -27.51 -1.08 16.17
CA VAL A 45 -27.36 -0.91 14.72
C VAL A 45 -27.25 0.59 14.46
N GLN A 46 -26.16 1.22 14.93
CA GLN A 46 -25.81 2.53 14.45
C GLN A 46 -25.34 2.33 13.01
N LYS A 47 -26.29 2.52 12.08
CA LYS A 47 -26.07 2.45 10.64
C LYS A 47 -24.78 3.20 10.37
N CYS A 48 -23.75 2.47 9.96
CA CYS A 48 -22.55 3.11 9.49
C CYS A 48 -23.00 4.06 8.36
N PRO A 49 -22.55 5.31 8.31
CA PRO A 49 -22.98 6.25 7.27
C PRO A 49 -22.33 5.97 5.90
N ILE A 50 -21.19 5.29 5.85
CA ILE A 50 -20.46 5.08 4.59
C ILE A 50 -21.21 4.14 3.62
N GLN A 51 -21.57 4.65 2.44
CA GLN A 51 -22.20 3.86 1.38
C GLN A 51 -21.17 3.10 0.55
N GLY A 52 -19.97 3.66 0.44
CA GLY A 52 -18.86 3.09 -0.30
C GLY A 52 -17.63 3.98 -0.27
N LEU A 53 -16.55 3.49 -0.87
CA LEU A 53 -15.27 4.16 -0.99
C LEU A 53 -14.63 3.90 -2.36
N ALA A 54 -13.78 4.83 -2.79
CA ALA A 54 -12.95 4.73 -3.97
C ALA A 54 -11.60 5.42 -3.68
N ILE A 55 -10.55 4.63 -3.48
CA ILE A 55 -9.22 5.13 -3.07
C ILE A 55 -8.18 4.73 -4.10
N ALA A 56 -7.51 5.71 -4.69
CA ALA A 56 -6.39 5.47 -5.60
C ALA A 56 -5.13 5.13 -4.78
N THR A 57 -4.48 4.02 -5.10
CA THR A 57 -3.31 3.50 -4.38
C THR A 57 -2.03 3.79 -5.19
N CYS A 58 -1.00 4.37 -4.56
CA CYS A 58 0.22 4.76 -5.30
C CYS A 58 1.54 4.63 -4.51
N CYS A 59 1.67 5.36 -3.40
CA CYS A 59 2.90 5.49 -2.60
C CYS A 59 3.18 4.27 -1.69
N HIS A 60 3.25 3.08 -2.26
CA HIS A 60 3.43 1.81 -1.54
C HIS A 60 4.77 1.70 -0.79
N HIS A 61 5.81 2.36 -1.29
CA HIS A 61 7.14 2.38 -0.66
C HIS A 61 7.16 3.08 0.70
N LEU A 62 6.14 3.92 0.97
CA LEU A 62 5.96 4.59 2.26
C LEU A 62 5.04 3.81 3.21
N CYS A 63 4.52 2.64 2.80
CA CYS A 63 3.68 1.82 3.67
C CYS A 63 4.47 1.37 4.91
N GLN A 64 3.82 1.44 6.06
CA GLN A 64 4.44 1.09 7.33
C GLN A 64 3.73 -0.11 7.94
N TRP A 65 4.47 -1.15 8.31
CA TRP A 65 3.92 -2.34 8.96
C TRP A 65 2.99 -1.99 10.13
N LYS A 66 3.40 -1.04 10.99
CA LYS A 66 2.62 -0.54 12.13
C LYS A 66 1.18 -0.19 11.74
N HIS A 67 0.99 0.52 10.64
CA HIS A 67 -0.31 1.05 10.23
C HIS A 67 -1.05 0.19 9.22
N TYR A 68 -0.34 -0.73 8.54
CA TYR A 68 -0.95 -1.61 7.55
C TYR A 68 -2.12 -2.40 8.14
N ILE A 69 -3.27 -2.36 7.47
CA ILE A 69 -4.55 -2.83 8.01
C ILE A 69 -4.70 -4.34 8.04
N ASN A 70 -4.03 -5.07 7.13
CA ASN A 70 -4.18 -6.51 6.99
C ASN A 70 -2.88 -7.29 7.28
N LYS A 71 -2.32 -7.09 8.47
CA LYS A 71 -1.12 -7.85 8.89
C LYS A 71 -1.36 -9.36 8.84
N LYS A 72 -2.58 -9.82 9.17
CA LYS A 72 -2.97 -11.24 9.13
C LYS A 72 -2.78 -11.85 7.74
N TYR A 73 -3.14 -11.14 6.67
CA TYR A 73 -2.90 -11.59 5.30
C TYR A 73 -1.42 -11.91 5.04
N PHE A 74 -0.51 -11.01 5.40
CA PHE A 74 0.92 -11.25 5.25
C PHE A 74 1.41 -12.42 6.11
N LEU A 75 1.01 -12.47 7.38
CA LEU A 75 1.40 -13.55 8.29
C LEU A 75 0.91 -14.92 7.79
N ASN A 76 -0.28 -14.99 7.20
CA ASN A 76 -0.82 -16.23 6.62
C ASN A 76 -0.05 -16.69 5.37
N LEU A 77 0.61 -15.76 4.66
CA LEU A 77 1.54 -16.08 3.56
C LEU A 77 2.94 -16.45 4.06
N GLY A 78 3.18 -16.48 5.38
CA GLY A 78 4.50 -16.67 5.97
C GLY A 78 5.40 -15.44 5.90
N ILE A 79 4.86 -14.27 5.52
CA ILE A 79 5.59 -13.01 5.41
C ILE A 79 5.53 -12.28 6.75
N LYS A 80 6.68 -12.03 7.35
CA LYS A 80 6.82 -11.26 8.59
C LYS A 80 7.09 -9.79 8.27
N LYS A 81 7.35 -9.02 9.33
CA LYS A 81 7.57 -7.57 9.25
C LYS A 81 8.78 -7.25 8.36
N GLU A 82 9.84 -8.04 8.47
CA GLU A 82 11.10 -7.84 7.77
C GLU A 82 10.91 -8.05 6.26
N GLU A 83 10.24 -9.13 5.84
CA GLU A 83 9.95 -9.33 4.42
C GLU A 83 8.89 -8.35 3.90
N PHE A 84 7.93 -7.91 4.74
CA PHE A 84 7.04 -6.80 4.37
C PHE A 84 7.83 -5.52 4.05
N HIS A 85 8.87 -5.20 4.83
CA HIS A 85 9.73 -4.05 4.55
C HIS A 85 10.45 -4.20 3.21
N ALA A 86 10.96 -5.39 2.90
CA ALA A 86 11.54 -5.69 1.59
C ALA A 86 10.51 -5.51 0.45
N ILE A 87 9.29 -6.04 0.62
CA ILE A 87 8.19 -5.87 -0.36
C ILE A 87 7.88 -4.39 -0.57
N THR A 88 7.75 -3.60 0.49
CA THR A 88 7.51 -2.15 0.36
C THR A 88 8.65 -1.47 -0.37
N TRP A 89 9.90 -1.84 -0.10
CA TRP A 89 11.06 -1.28 -0.78
C TRP A 89 11.05 -1.58 -2.28
N PHE A 90 10.82 -2.85 -2.68
CA PHE A 90 10.75 -3.24 -4.09
C PHE A 90 9.66 -2.48 -4.86
N THR A 91 8.62 -1.96 -4.20
CA THR A 91 7.60 -1.16 -4.89
C THR A 91 8.11 0.16 -5.49
N SER A 92 9.28 0.67 -5.07
CA SER A 92 9.86 1.87 -5.70
C SER A 92 10.25 1.60 -7.15
N TRP A 93 10.68 0.37 -7.46
CA TRP A 93 11.12 -0.02 -8.81
C TRP A 93 10.03 -0.01 -9.87
N ALA A 94 8.76 -0.04 -9.48
CA ALA A 94 7.63 -0.19 -10.39
C ALA A 94 7.56 0.91 -11.47
N VAL A 95 8.00 2.13 -11.15
CA VAL A 95 7.89 3.31 -12.03
C VAL A 95 9.23 3.96 -12.37
N ASP A 96 10.35 3.33 -11.95
CA ASP A 96 11.71 3.88 -12.10
C ASP A 96 12.25 3.85 -13.55
N ALA A 97 11.51 3.26 -14.50
CA ALA A 97 12.00 3.01 -15.86
C ALA A 97 12.25 4.27 -16.73
N ASP A 98 11.82 5.46 -16.30
CA ASP A 98 11.87 6.70 -17.10
C ASP A 98 13.09 7.62 -16.81
N HIS A 99 14.04 7.18 -15.98
CA HIS A 99 15.24 7.98 -15.66
C HIS A 99 16.57 7.27 -15.99
N GLY A 100 16.53 6.25 -16.84
CA GLY A 100 17.68 5.39 -17.15
C GLY A 100 18.75 5.95 -18.09
N SER A 101 18.70 7.23 -18.52
CA SER A 101 19.70 7.77 -19.45
C SER A 101 20.92 8.43 -18.79
N ASP A 102 20.94 8.67 -17.48
CA ASP A 102 22.12 9.22 -16.80
C ASP A 102 22.71 8.22 -15.79
N LEU A 103 23.55 7.33 -16.31
CA LEU A 103 24.36 6.38 -15.53
C LEU A 103 25.51 7.05 -14.73
N SER A 104 25.48 8.37 -14.50
CA SER A 104 26.54 9.10 -13.78
C SER A 104 26.13 9.73 -12.45
N ASP A 105 24.84 9.79 -12.09
CA ASP A 105 24.39 10.46 -10.86
C ASP A 105 23.46 9.63 -9.98
N VAL A 106 23.56 8.29 -10.07
CA VAL A 106 22.93 7.43 -9.06
C VAL A 106 23.58 7.72 -7.72
N LYS A 107 22.91 8.55 -6.91
CA LYS A 107 23.01 8.53 -5.45
C LYS A 107 22.86 7.08 -5.03
N ASP A 108 24.01 6.46 -4.86
CA ASP A 108 24.30 5.35 -3.98
C ASP A 108 23.06 4.67 -3.36
N PRO A 109 22.71 3.45 -3.79
CA PRO A 109 21.60 2.66 -3.23
C PRO A 109 21.72 2.41 -1.72
N ARG A 110 22.86 2.73 -1.09
CA ARG A 110 23.10 2.64 0.36
C ARG A 110 22.16 3.51 1.20
N SER A 111 21.46 4.52 0.64
CA SER A 111 20.62 5.42 1.47
C SER A 111 19.26 4.85 1.91
N HIS A 112 18.82 3.70 1.37
CA HIS A 112 17.48 3.15 1.66
C HIS A 112 17.44 1.64 1.95
N LEU A 113 18.59 0.97 2.06
CA LEU A 113 18.63 -0.36 2.65
C LEU A 113 18.22 -0.26 4.14
N PRO A 114 17.40 -1.18 4.69
CA PRO A 114 17.22 -1.23 6.13
C PRO A 114 18.61 -1.41 6.77
N ASN A 115 18.97 -0.50 7.68
CA ASN A 115 20.21 -0.52 8.45
C ASN A 115 20.33 -1.85 9.19
N ILE A 116 20.95 -2.85 8.56
CA ILE A 116 21.63 -3.93 9.25
C ILE A 116 23.02 -3.34 9.54
N GLU A 117 23.16 -2.89 10.78
CA GLU A 117 24.36 -2.51 11.55
C GLU A 117 25.62 -2.11 10.77
N LYS A 118 26.08 -0.88 11.05
CA LYS A 118 27.37 -0.35 10.62
C LYS A 118 28.50 -1.25 11.10
N GLU A 119 29.38 -1.67 10.18
CA GLU A 119 30.83 -1.73 10.41
C GLU A 119 31.59 -1.77 9.07
N GLU A 120 32.60 -0.90 9.02
CA GLU A 120 33.88 -0.86 8.30
C GLU A 120 34.04 -1.30 6.82
N ASP A 121 34.91 -0.52 6.19
CA ASP A 121 35.47 -0.59 4.85
C ASP A 121 35.84 -2.02 4.41
N GLY A 122 34.99 -2.61 3.57
CA GLY A 122 35.18 -3.89 2.94
C GLY A 122 34.03 -4.11 1.96
N GLU A 123 34.34 -4.25 0.68
CA GLU A 123 33.36 -4.49 -0.38
C GLU A 123 32.78 -5.91 -0.23
N ASP A 124 31.91 -6.12 0.77
CA ASP A 124 31.22 -7.39 0.97
C ASP A 124 30.04 -7.48 -0.01
N VAL A 125 30.41 -7.93 -1.20
CA VAL A 125 29.50 -8.24 -2.30
C VAL A 125 28.73 -9.50 -1.92
N THR A 126 27.62 -9.33 -1.21
CA THR A 126 26.72 -10.46 -0.97
C THR A 126 26.09 -10.89 -2.29
N PRO A 127 25.91 -12.19 -2.56
CA PRO A 127 25.36 -12.69 -3.83
C PRO A 127 24.02 -12.05 -4.21
N VAL A 128 23.22 -11.63 -3.21
CA VAL A 128 21.95 -10.95 -3.40
C VAL A 128 22.12 -9.54 -3.97
N LYS A 129 23.10 -8.76 -3.49
CA LYS A 129 23.39 -7.43 -4.01
C LYS A 129 23.81 -7.47 -5.48
N ASP A 130 24.60 -8.48 -5.84
CA ASP A 130 25.01 -8.72 -7.22
C ASP A 130 23.86 -9.06 -8.15
N ILE A 131 22.93 -9.90 -7.70
CA ILE A 131 21.72 -10.23 -8.46
C ILE A 131 20.91 -8.95 -8.69
N ILE A 132 20.66 -8.17 -7.63
CA ILE A 132 19.90 -6.91 -7.72
C ILE A 132 20.54 -5.93 -8.71
N ARG A 133 21.88 -5.80 -8.70
CA ARG A 133 22.61 -4.91 -9.61
C ARG A 133 22.53 -5.35 -11.07
N LYS A 134 22.42 -6.65 -11.31
CA LYS A 134 22.36 -7.25 -12.66
C LYS A 134 20.93 -7.34 -13.22
N MET A 135 19.90 -7.02 -12.43
CA MET A 135 18.51 -7.04 -12.91
C MET A 135 18.25 -5.91 -13.91
N GLU A 136 17.64 -6.27 -15.05
CA GLU A 136 17.23 -5.32 -16.06
C GLU A 136 16.13 -4.37 -15.52
N ALA A 137 16.09 -3.13 -16.03
CA ALA A 137 15.10 -2.15 -15.57
C ALA A 137 13.64 -2.63 -15.74
N VAL A 138 13.37 -3.38 -16.81
CA VAL A 138 12.06 -3.97 -17.08
C VAL A 138 11.71 -5.03 -16.04
N GLU A 139 12.66 -5.88 -15.64
CA GLU A 139 12.45 -6.91 -14.62
C GLU A 139 12.22 -6.28 -13.24
N ARG A 140 12.96 -5.22 -12.90
CA ARG A 140 12.76 -4.45 -11.68
C ARG A 140 11.36 -3.82 -11.63
N ALA A 141 10.89 -3.26 -12.75
CA ALA A 141 9.54 -2.71 -12.85
C ALA A 141 8.46 -3.77 -12.63
N VAL A 142 8.60 -4.95 -13.27
CA VAL A 142 7.68 -6.08 -13.09
C VAL A 142 7.62 -6.50 -11.62
N LEU A 143 8.77 -6.68 -10.97
CA LEU A 143 8.81 -7.03 -9.55
C LEU A 143 8.15 -5.95 -8.67
N GLY A 144 8.43 -4.68 -8.95
CA GLY A 144 7.84 -3.57 -8.21
C GLY A 144 6.32 -3.54 -8.31
N PHE A 145 5.76 -3.79 -9.49
CA PHE A 145 4.31 -3.91 -9.66
C PHE A 145 3.73 -5.11 -8.93
N MET A 146 4.40 -6.27 -8.94
CA MET A 146 3.97 -7.44 -8.17
C MET A 146 3.92 -7.12 -6.66
N CYS A 147 4.95 -6.45 -6.13
CA CYS A 147 4.97 -6.03 -4.73
C CYS A 147 3.86 -5.04 -4.38
N LYS A 148 3.53 -4.08 -5.27
CA LYS A 148 2.36 -3.19 -5.11
C LYS A 148 1.07 -4.00 -5.04
N GLN A 149 0.89 -4.97 -5.94
CA GLN A 149 -0.29 -5.82 -6.00
C GLN A 149 -0.49 -6.64 -4.71
N ILE A 150 0.58 -7.19 -4.12
CA ILE A 150 0.49 -7.92 -2.85
C ILE A 150 -0.10 -7.03 -1.74
N ILE A 151 0.36 -5.78 -1.65
CA ILE A 151 -0.14 -4.82 -0.65
C ILE A 151 -1.62 -4.48 -0.93
N ASP A 152 -1.99 -4.21 -2.18
CA ASP A 152 -3.38 -3.86 -2.51
C ASP A 152 -4.35 -5.05 -2.37
N ILE A 153 -3.91 -6.27 -2.64
CA ILE A 153 -4.70 -7.49 -2.39
C ILE A 153 -4.99 -7.64 -0.90
N GLY A 154 -4.01 -7.39 -0.03
CA GLY A 154 -4.28 -7.46 1.41
C GLY A 154 -5.29 -6.40 1.87
N ARG A 155 -5.26 -5.18 1.31
CA ARG A 155 -6.29 -4.14 1.56
C ARG A 155 -7.66 -4.57 1.04
N LEU A 156 -7.71 -5.16 -0.15
CA LEU A 156 -8.93 -5.71 -0.73
C LEU A 156 -9.54 -6.82 0.14
N MET A 157 -8.72 -7.77 0.60
CA MET A 157 -9.18 -8.86 1.46
C MET A 157 -9.72 -8.33 2.79
N TRP A 158 -9.09 -7.30 3.36
CA TRP A 158 -9.55 -6.68 4.62
C TRP A 158 -10.93 -6.02 4.49
N LEU A 159 -11.23 -5.45 3.32
CA LEU A 159 -12.55 -4.91 3.00
C LEU A 159 -13.59 -6.03 2.82
N LYS A 160 -13.22 -7.11 2.11
CA LYS A 160 -14.10 -8.28 1.92
C LYS A 160 -14.44 -8.97 3.25
N GLU A 161 -13.48 -9.09 4.17
CA GLU A 161 -13.72 -9.63 5.52
C GLU A 161 -14.76 -8.81 6.31
N ARG A 162 -14.98 -7.53 5.95
CA ARG A 162 -15.97 -6.64 6.54
C ARG A 162 -17.32 -6.64 5.81
N ARG A 163 -17.53 -7.62 4.91
CA ARG A 163 -18.75 -7.80 4.11
C ARG A 163 -19.06 -6.58 3.24
N LEU A 164 -18.02 -6.03 2.62
CA LEU A 164 -18.16 -5.05 1.55
C LEU A 164 -17.93 -5.74 0.21
N ASP A 165 -18.75 -5.42 -0.77
CA ASP A 165 -18.48 -5.74 -2.17
C ASP A 165 -17.33 -4.84 -2.63
N ALA A 166 -16.13 -5.41 -2.69
CA ALA A 166 -14.88 -4.71 -2.92
C ALA A 166 -14.12 -5.28 -4.11
N GLN A 167 -13.51 -4.38 -4.88
CA GLN A 167 -12.76 -4.70 -6.10
C GLN A 167 -11.53 -3.81 -6.22
N LEU A 168 -10.47 -4.34 -6.84
CA LEU A 168 -9.32 -3.55 -7.28
C LEU A 168 -9.43 -3.41 -8.80
N VAL A 169 -9.60 -2.18 -9.29
CA VAL A 169 -9.82 -1.89 -10.72
C VAL A 169 -8.73 -0.98 -11.27
N LYS A 170 -8.57 -0.96 -12.60
CA LYS A 170 -7.70 0.00 -13.29
C LYS A 170 -8.56 1.10 -13.91
N TYR A 171 -8.29 2.36 -13.59
CA TYR A 171 -9.13 3.49 -14.04
C TYR A 171 -8.64 4.14 -15.35
N VAL A 172 -7.38 3.90 -15.74
CA VAL A 172 -6.80 4.32 -17.03
C VAL A 172 -5.79 3.27 -17.53
N PRO A 173 -5.42 3.24 -18.82
CA PRO A 173 -4.32 2.41 -19.31
C PRO A 173 -2.98 2.75 -18.61
N PRO A 174 -2.09 1.75 -18.42
CA PRO A 174 -0.78 1.97 -17.80
C PRO A 174 0.11 2.94 -18.61
N SER A 175 -0.14 3.12 -19.91
CA SER A 175 0.54 4.09 -20.75
C SER A 175 0.16 5.56 -20.44
N ILE A 176 -0.97 5.79 -19.77
CA ILE A 176 -1.37 7.13 -19.30
C ILE A 176 -0.85 7.37 -17.89
N SER A 177 -1.02 6.38 -17.01
CA SER A 177 -0.43 6.41 -15.67
C SER A 177 -0.11 4.98 -15.23
N PRO A 178 1.13 4.68 -14.84
CA PRO A 178 1.45 3.39 -14.24
C PRO A 178 0.78 3.20 -12.88
N GLU A 179 0.48 4.29 -12.17
CA GLU A 179 -0.24 4.30 -10.88
C GLU A 179 -1.76 4.36 -11.09
N ASN A 180 -2.29 3.41 -11.86
CA ASN A 180 -3.69 3.39 -12.31
C ASN A 180 -4.63 2.51 -11.50
N HIS A 181 -4.26 2.10 -10.28
CA HIS A 181 -5.10 1.21 -9.46
C HIS A 181 -6.05 2.01 -8.56
N LEU A 182 -7.29 1.54 -8.47
CA LEU A 182 -8.34 2.09 -7.64
C LEU A 182 -8.97 0.97 -6.83
N LEU A 183 -8.90 1.10 -5.50
CA LEU A 183 -9.60 0.24 -4.57
C LEU A 183 -11.00 0.78 -4.36
N ILE A 184 -12.01 0.05 -4.84
CA ILE A 184 -13.42 0.39 -4.67
C ILE A 184 -14.07 -0.59 -3.70
N ALA A 185 -14.98 -0.08 -2.87
CA ALA A 185 -15.86 -0.93 -2.08
C ALA A 185 -17.20 -0.26 -1.83
N LYS A 186 -18.27 -1.06 -1.74
CA LYS A 186 -19.61 -0.61 -1.38
C LYS A 186 -20.26 -1.63 -0.45
N ARG A 187 -21.39 -1.26 0.14
CA ARG A 187 -22.22 -2.23 0.86
C ARG A 187 -22.79 -3.27 -0.10
N GLU A 188 -22.82 -4.51 0.35
CA GLU A 188 -23.69 -5.52 -0.23
C GLU A 188 -25.14 -5.05 -0.03
N THR A 189 -25.82 -4.78 -1.14
CA THR A 189 -27.25 -4.48 -1.22
C THR A 189 -28.07 -5.75 -1.12
#